data_AF-A0A0J7IV92-F1
#
_entry.id   AF-A0A0J7IV92-F1
#
_cell.length_a   1.000
_cell.length_b   1.000
_cell.length_c   1.000
_cell.angle_alpha   90.00
_cell.angle_beta   90.00
_cell.angle_gamma   90.00
#
_symmetry.space_group_name_H-M   'P 1'
#
loop_
_entity.id
_entity.type
_entity.pdbx_description
1 polymer ?
#
loop_
_entity_poly.entity_id
_entity_poly.type
_entity_poly.pdbx_seq_one_letter_code
_entity_poly.pdbx_strand_id
1 'polypeptide(L)'
;MEIINYENSTLALDSIYNVLSWYDRVSLHTYMQGKSLVTTNATKLLKFVKKQEWYPPKMRYNQNNLLEYYDPKAENWLLATQYIKNHPGLTTQIQEYLNKF
;
A
#
# COMPACT_ATOMS: atom_id res chain seq x y z
N MET A 1 8.00 -20.83 6.43
CA MET A 1 7.26 -20.26 5.29
C MET A 1 6.55 -19.04 5.83
N GLU A 2 7.02 -17.83 5.54
CA GLU A 2 6.29 -16.62 5.92
C GLU A 2 4.95 -16.63 5.19
N ILE A 3 3.86 -16.47 5.94
CA ILE A 3 2.53 -16.33 5.35
C ILE A 3 2.50 -14.95 4.70
N ILE A 4 2.58 -14.92 3.38
CA ILE A 4 2.45 -13.68 2.62
C ILE A 4 1.03 -13.14 2.81
N ASN A 5 0.91 -12.03 3.52
CA ASN A 5 -0.36 -11.35 3.76
C ASN A 5 -0.47 -10.15 2.80
N TYR A 6 -1.09 -10.40 1.64
CA TYR A 6 -1.27 -9.39 0.60
C TYR A 6 -2.27 -8.30 1.03
N GLU A 7 -3.17 -8.60 1.96
CA GLU A 7 -4.12 -7.66 2.51
C GLU A 7 -3.40 -6.61 3.39
N ASN A 8 -2.45 -7.03 4.23
CA ASN A 8 -1.56 -6.13 4.97
C ASN A 8 -0.70 -5.28 4.02
N SER A 9 -0.17 -5.91 2.97
CA SER A 9 0.62 -5.20 1.95
C SER A 9 -0.25 -4.16 1.22
N THR A 10 -1.52 -4.47 0.99
CA THR A 10 -2.48 -3.53 0.40
C THR A 10 -2.73 -2.32 1.30
N LEU A 11 -2.89 -2.52 2.61
CA LEU A 11 -3.01 -1.42 3.57
C LEU A 11 -1.73 -0.58 3.68
N ALA A 12 -0.56 -1.23 3.62
CA ALA A 12 0.72 -0.53 3.64
C ALA A 12 0.92 0.33 2.38
N LEU A 13 0.57 -0.20 1.20
CA LEU A 13 0.62 0.56 -0.04
C LEU A 13 -0.35 1.75 0.00
N ASP A 14 -1.56 1.54 0.50
CA ASP A 14 -2.52 2.63 0.71
C ASP A 14 -2.02 3.68 1.70
N SER A 15 -1.26 3.30 2.73
CA SER A 15 -0.68 4.26 3.68
C SER A 15 0.37 5.18 3.02
N ILE A 16 0.99 4.74 1.93
CA ILE A 16 1.94 5.53 1.14
C ILE A 16 1.21 6.41 0.11
N TYR A 17 0.25 5.83 -0.62
CA TYR A 17 -0.37 6.45 -1.79
C TYR A 17 -1.74 7.12 -1.52
N ASN A 18 -2.37 6.83 -0.39
CA ASN A 18 -3.70 7.31 0.02
C ASN A 18 -4.75 7.18 -1.10
N VAL A 19 -4.90 5.96 -1.63
CA VAL A 19 -5.73 5.68 -2.81
C VAL A 19 -7.10 5.12 -2.46
N LEU A 20 -7.25 4.57 -1.26
CA LEU A 20 -8.50 4.03 -0.72
C LEU A 20 -9.24 5.05 0.13
N SER A 21 -10.57 5.02 0.07
CA SER A 21 -11.42 5.74 1.02
C SER A 21 -11.44 5.04 2.40
N TRP A 22 -11.99 5.71 3.41
CA TRP A 22 -12.21 5.08 4.73
C TRP A 22 -13.06 3.81 4.62
N TYR A 23 -14.07 3.80 3.75
CA TYR A 23 -14.97 2.67 3.55
C TYR A 23 -14.25 1.49 2.86
N ASP A 24 -13.40 1.78 1.87
CA ASP A 24 -12.55 0.78 1.23
C ASP A 24 -11.60 0.10 2.24
N ARG A 25 -11.00 0.87 3.15
CA ARG A 25 -10.12 0.35 4.23
C ARG A 25 -10.89 -0.55 5.19
N VAL A 26 -12.07 -0.11 5.64
CA VAL A 26 -12.93 -0.93 6.52
C VAL A 26 -13.31 -2.24 5.82
N SER A 27 -13.68 -2.18 4.55
CA SER A 27 -14.01 -3.37 3.76
C SER A 27 -12.83 -4.35 3.68
N LEU A 28 -11.62 -3.86 3.44
CA LEU A 28 -10.41 -4.70 3.43
C LEU A 28 -10.14 -5.34 4.81
N HIS A 29 -10.28 -4.59 5.90
CA HIS A 29 -10.16 -5.15 7.26
C HIS A 29 -11.20 -6.23 7.55
N THR A 30 -12.44 -6.04 7.11
CA THR A 30 -13.47 -7.06 7.27
C THR A 30 -13.19 -8.32 6.45
N TYR A 31 -12.62 -8.17 5.25
CA TYR A 31 -12.18 -9.28 4.42
C TYR A 31 -11.06 -10.09 5.07
N MET A 32 -10.10 -9.42 5.73
CA MET A 32 -9.05 -10.08 6.52
C MET A 32 -9.59 -10.93 7.67
N GLN A 33 -10.81 -10.66 8.14
CA GLN A 33 -11.50 -11.43 9.17
C GLN A 33 -12.35 -12.59 8.59
N GLY A 34 -12.19 -12.92 7.30
CA GLY A 34 -12.90 -14.00 6.63
C GLY A 34 -14.26 -13.62 6.05
N LYS A 35 -14.59 -12.32 5.98
CA LYS A 35 -15.84 -11.86 5.33
C LYS A 35 -15.65 -11.72 3.82
N SER A 36 -16.74 -11.76 3.06
CA SER A 36 -16.70 -11.83 1.58
C SER A 36 -16.64 -10.48 0.86
N LEU A 37 -16.89 -9.37 1.55
CA LEU A 37 -17.07 -8.07 0.89
C LEU A 37 -15.78 -7.25 0.84
N VAL A 38 -15.26 -7.07 -0.37
CA VAL A 38 -14.24 -6.07 -0.70
C VAL A 38 -14.86 -5.10 -1.70
N THR A 39 -14.80 -3.80 -1.44
CA THR A 39 -15.22 -2.78 -2.43
C THR A 39 -14.45 -2.92 -3.75
N THR A 40 -14.95 -2.32 -4.82
CA THR A 40 -14.26 -2.36 -6.13
C THR A 40 -12.84 -1.82 -6.05
N ASN A 41 -12.61 -0.70 -5.35
CA ASN A 41 -11.28 -0.09 -5.24
C ASN A 41 -10.33 -0.93 -4.39
N ALA A 42 -10.77 -1.41 -3.22
CA ALA A 42 -9.96 -2.30 -2.40
C ALA A 42 -9.66 -3.62 -3.14
N THR A 43 -10.60 -4.14 -3.93
CA THR A 43 -10.41 -5.34 -4.75
C THR A 43 -9.37 -5.10 -5.85
N LYS A 44 -9.44 -3.95 -6.53
CA LYS A 44 -8.44 -3.57 -7.54
C LYS A 44 -7.06 -3.44 -6.91
N LEU A 45 -6.92 -2.71 -5.81
CA LEU A 45 -5.62 -2.54 -5.17
C LEU A 45 -5.06 -3.87 -4.65
N LEU A 46 -5.89 -4.73 -4.05
CA LEU A 46 -5.48 -6.06 -3.61
C LEU A 46 -5.02 -6.94 -4.78
N LYS A 47 -5.74 -6.91 -5.91
CA LYS A 47 -5.33 -7.63 -7.12
C LYS A 47 -4.03 -7.08 -7.70
N PHE A 48 -3.83 -5.77 -7.67
CA PHE A 48 -2.57 -5.14 -8.08
C PHE A 48 -1.41 -5.64 -7.22
N VAL A 49 -1.54 -5.55 -5.90
CA VAL A 49 -0.51 -5.98 -4.94
C VAL A 49 -0.18 -7.47 -5.11
N LYS A 50 -1.20 -8.32 -5.28
CA LYS A 50 -1.03 -9.75 -5.57
C LYS A 50 -0.31 -10.00 -6.90
N LYS A 51 -0.71 -9.30 -7.97
CA LYS A 51 -0.15 -9.47 -9.31
C LYS A 51 1.32 -9.03 -9.40
N GLN A 52 1.66 -7.94 -8.74
CA GLN A 52 3.02 -7.39 -8.75
C GLN A 52 3.92 -8.02 -7.69
N GLU A 53 3.38 -8.91 -6.87
CA GLU A 53 4.05 -9.43 -5.66
C GLU A 53 4.70 -8.27 -4.89
N TRP A 54 3.94 -7.18 -4.70
CA TRP A 54 4.48 -5.99 -4.04
C TRP A 54 4.53 -6.24 -2.53
N TYR A 55 5.69 -5.99 -1.94
CA TYR A 55 5.94 -6.09 -0.51
C TYR A 55 6.33 -4.74 0.06
N PRO A 56 5.82 -4.37 1.25
CA PRO A 56 6.14 -3.09 1.83
C PRO A 56 7.61 -3.01 2.24
N PRO A 57 8.25 -1.83 2.08
CA PRO A 57 9.52 -1.57 2.74
C PRO A 57 9.32 -1.60 4.28
N LYS A 58 10.42 -1.57 5.05
CA LYS A 58 10.28 -1.29 6.49
C LYS A 58 9.65 0.08 6.65
N MET A 59 8.61 0.18 7.48
CA MET A 59 7.83 1.40 7.70
C MET A 59 7.72 1.70 9.19
N ARG A 60 7.69 2.99 9.53
CA ARG A 60 7.48 3.45 10.91
C ARG A 60 6.86 4.84 10.94
N TYR A 61 6.30 5.22 12.08
CA TYR A 61 5.98 6.61 12.36
C TYR A 61 7.10 7.25 13.16
N ASN A 62 7.52 8.45 12.77
CA ASN A 62 8.47 9.23 13.56
C ASN A 62 7.78 9.96 14.73
N GLN A 63 8.56 10.73 15.49
CA GLN A 63 8.08 11.46 16.66
C GLN A 63 6.98 12.50 16.34
N ASN A 64 6.86 12.91 15.07
CA ASN A 64 5.84 13.84 14.59
C ASN A 64 4.63 13.12 13.95
N ASN A 65 4.51 11.80 14.16
CA ASN A 65 3.49 10.94 13.54
C ASN A 65 3.50 10.98 12.00
N LEU A 66 4.64 11.27 11.38
CA LEU A 66 4.81 11.17 9.94
C LEU A 66 5.30 9.77 9.57
N LEU A 67 4.69 9.21 8.52
CA LEU A 67 5.06 7.90 8.00
C LEU A 67 6.40 7.98 7.27
N GLU A 68 7.33 7.13 7.68
CA GLU A 68 8.64 6.94 7.07
C GLU A 68 8.78 5.53 6.52
N TYR A 69 9.60 5.37 5.48
CA TYR A 69 10.08 4.09 4.99
C TYR A 69 11.60 4.05 5.02
N TYR A 70 12.17 2.86 5.21
CA TYR A 70 13.61 2.67 5.12
C TYR A 70 14.04 2.47 3.67
N ASP A 71 14.93 3.35 3.19
CA ASP A 71 15.59 3.18 1.89
C ASP A 71 16.97 2.54 2.11
N PRO A 72 17.19 1.28 1.65
CA PRO A 72 18.47 0.62 1.79
C PRO A 72 19.58 1.26 0.95
N LYS A 73 19.26 2.01 -0.11
CA LYS A 73 20.28 2.68 -0.94
C LYS A 73 20.87 3.91 -0.24
N ALA A 74 20.03 4.65 0.47
CA ALA A 74 20.44 5.81 1.26
C ALA A 74 20.82 5.44 2.71
N GLU A 75 20.62 4.17 3.10
CA GLU A 75 20.73 3.65 4.47
C GLU A 75 19.97 4.50 5.51
N ASN A 76 18.84 5.10 5.11
CA ASN A 76 18.15 6.10 5.91
C ASN A 76 16.63 5.94 5.87
N TRP A 77 15.97 6.53 6.86
CA TRP A 77 14.52 6.67 6.90
C TRP A 77 14.11 7.92 6.13
N LEU A 78 13.23 7.73 5.15
CA LEU A 78 12.72 8.76 4.26
C LEU A 78 11.22 8.91 4.46
N LEU A 79 10.68 10.11 4.23
CA LEU A 79 9.23 10.32 4.32
C LEU A 79 8.51 9.48 3.25
N ALA A 80 7.36 8.91 3.59
CA ALA A 80 6.56 8.14 2.63
C ALA A 80 6.18 8.94 1.37
N THR A 81 6.05 10.26 1.49
CA THR A 81 5.83 11.16 0.34
C THR A 81 6.99 11.16 -0.66
N GLN A 82 8.22 10.84 -0.22
CA GLN A 82 9.37 10.66 -1.09
C GLN A 82 9.35 9.30 -1.78
N TYR A 83 8.65 8.30 -1.25
CA TYR A 83 8.51 6.99 -1.89
C TYR A 83 7.88 7.13 -3.29
N ILE A 84 6.83 7.95 -3.40
CA ILE A 84 6.13 8.24 -4.66
C ILE A 84 7.09 8.84 -5.70
N LYS A 85 7.97 9.75 -5.26
CA LYS A 85 8.97 10.41 -6.12
C LYS A 85 10.09 9.45 -6.55
N ASN A 86 10.49 8.56 -5.65
CA ASN A 86 11.60 7.63 -5.87
C ASN A 86 11.19 6.39 -6.68
N HIS A 87 9.88 6.11 -6.78
CA HIS A 87 9.34 4.96 -7.52
C HIS A 87 8.32 5.40 -8.59
N PRO A 88 8.71 6.24 -9.57
CA PRO A 88 7.78 6.79 -10.55
C PRO A 88 7.10 5.70 -11.39
N GLY A 89 7.81 4.63 -11.76
CA GLY A 89 7.23 3.52 -12.51
C GLY A 89 6.12 2.79 -11.75
N LEU A 90 6.31 2.54 -10.45
CA LEU A 90 5.28 1.94 -9.60
C LEU A 90 4.07 2.88 -9.46
N THR A 91 4.32 4.18 -9.28
CA THR A 91 3.29 5.21 -9.19
C THR A 91 2.41 5.23 -10.44
N THR A 92 3.01 5.21 -11.64
CA THR A 92 2.28 5.14 -12.91
C THR A 92 1.42 3.89 -12.99
N GLN A 93 1.98 2.72 -12.66
CA GLN A 93 1.25 1.46 -12.69
C GLN A 93 0.03 1.46 -11.73
N ILE A 94 0.17 2.02 -10.53
CA ILE A 94 -0.95 2.12 -9.57
C ILE A 94 -2.05 3.03 -10.12
N GLN A 95 -1.69 4.17 -10.71
CA GLN A 95 -2.65 5.12 -11.29
C GLN A 95 -3.42 4.51 -12.46
N GLU A 96 -2.72 3.85 -13.38
CA GLU A 96 -3.32 3.12 -14.50
C GLU A 96 -4.26 2.02 -14.01
N TYR A 97 -3.82 1.22 -13.02
CA TYR A 97 -4.60 0.09 -12.53
C TYR A 97 -5.88 0.50 -11.79
N LEU A 98 -5.89 1.68 -11.16
CA LEU A 98 -7.05 2.21 -10.46
C LEU A 98 -8.01 2.98 -11.37
N ASN A 99 -7.72 3.11 -12.67
CA ASN A 99 -8.48 3.90 -13.65
C ASN A 99 -8.66 5.37 -13.21
N LYS A 100 -7.62 6.02 -12.67
CA LYS A 100 -7.69 7.44 -12.27
C LYS A 100 -7.40 8.42 -13.42
N PHE A 101 -7.80 8.09 -14.64
CA PHE A 101 -7.75 8.97 -15.82
C PHE A 101 -9.17 9.25 -16.32
#